data_AF-V2XTW5-F1
#
_entry.id   AF-V2XTW5-F1
#
_cell.length_a   1.000
_cell.length_b   1.000
_cell.length_c   1.000
_cell.angle_alpha   90.00
_cell.angle_beta   90.00
_cell.angle_gamma   90.00
#
_symmetry.space_group_name_H-M   'P 1'
#
loop_
_entity.id
_entity.type
_entity.pdbx_description
1 polymer ?
#
loop_
_entity_poly.entity_id
_entity_poly.type
_entity_poly.pdbx_seq_one_letter_code
_entity_poly.pdbx_strand_id
1 'polypeptide(L)'
;MKKCTAGMFSKIVVILLFAAFFLPMAGLFLYLAVFDPTLSHEERLLFVVGAVLFGGLVLFAAYRALYLGTGWVEYDAETVIFHCSRREQHRFRWEDIPGDRVQAGWQGGYMFVILVGGQQRKVGLSRFSAGFKDFERTLEAAGVLKRIGITTAADFKRSAEQIFGQFEEYREAHPGSVRPKPEGDCVPCPDCEGTGIITKRILKLDIGKVCKTCNGSGYVPK
;
A
#
# COMPACT_ATOMS: atom_id res chain seq x y z
N MET A 1 -21.18 -15.43 -8.35
CA MET A 1 -20.38 -14.37 -7.70
C MET A 1 -18.91 -14.78 -7.72
N LYS A 2 -18.01 -13.88 -8.12
CA LYS A 2 -16.56 -14.11 -8.11
C LYS A 2 -16.01 -13.78 -6.71
N LYS A 3 -14.84 -14.33 -6.37
CA LYS A 3 -14.21 -14.13 -5.06
C LYS A 3 -12.77 -13.66 -5.22
N CYS A 4 -12.39 -12.68 -4.40
CA CYS A 4 -11.01 -12.23 -4.22
C CYS A 4 -10.63 -12.47 -2.75
N THR A 5 -9.75 -13.43 -2.52
CA THR A 5 -9.37 -13.88 -1.17
C THR A 5 -7.86 -13.81 -1.01
N ALA A 6 -7.38 -13.38 0.15
CA ALA A 6 -5.96 -13.50 0.49
C ALA A 6 -5.51 -14.96 0.27
N GLY A 7 -4.44 -15.13 -0.52
CA GLY A 7 -3.96 -16.46 -0.92
C GLY A 7 -3.66 -17.32 0.31
N MET A 8 -4.09 -18.58 0.28
CA MET A 8 -3.83 -19.55 1.35
C MET A 8 -2.33 -19.68 1.64
N PHE A 9 -1.50 -19.54 0.61
CA PHE A 9 -0.04 -19.48 0.70
C PHE A 9 0.46 -18.37 1.63
N SER A 10 -0.08 -17.15 1.53
CA SER A 10 0.34 -16.03 2.39
C SER A 10 0.02 -16.29 3.86
N LYS A 11 -1.13 -16.93 4.15
CA LYS A 11 -1.51 -17.32 5.52
C LYS A 11 -0.56 -18.37 6.07
N ILE A 12 -0.25 -19.39 5.27
CA ILE A 12 0.66 -20.47 5.64
C ILE A 12 2.08 -19.92 5.89
N VAL A 13 2.58 -19.06 5.01
CA VAL A 13 3.92 -18.45 5.16
C VAL A 13 4.03 -17.65 6.46
N VAL A 14 3.02 -16.84 6.81
CA VAL A 14 3.03 -16.08 8.07
C VAL A 14 3.04 -17.02 9.28
N ILE A 15 2.20 -18.06 9.28
CA ILE A 15 2.17 -19.04 10.37
C ILE A 15 3.53 -19.78 10.47
N LEU A 16 4.10 -20.20 9.34
CA LEU A 16 5.38 -20.89 9.30
C LEU A 16 6.54 -20.01 9.77
N LEU A 17 6.56 -18.72 9.43
CA LEU A 17 7.57 -17.77 9.93
C LEU A 17 7.48 -17.62 11.44
N PHE A 18 6.26 -17.46 11.98
CA PHE A 18 6.06 -17.40 13.42
C PHE A 18 6.43 -18.72 14.11
N ALA A 19 6.02 -19.85 13.55
CA ALA A 19 6.34 -21.17 14.09
C ALA A 19 7.85 -21.43 14.06
N ALA A 20 8.55 -21.15 12.95
CA ALA A 20 9.98 -21.38 12.81
C ALA A 20 10.82 -20.58 13.81
N PHE A 21 10.37 -19.39 14.22
CA PHE A 21 11.10 -18.55 15.16
C PHE A 21 10.66 -18.76 16.61
N PHE A 22 9.35 -18.73 16.88
CA PHE A 22 8.83 -18.71 18.25
C PHE A 22 8.62 -20.12 18.83
N LEU A 23 8.40 -21.15 18.00
CA LEU A 23 8.22 -22.51 18.50
C LEU A 23 9.53 -23.08 19.09
N PRO A 24 10.71 -22.92 18.46
CA PRO A 24 11.97 -23.32 19.08
C PRO A 24 12.27 -22.54 20.36
N MET A 25 11.98 -21.24 20.40
CA MET A 25 12.16 -20.42 21.60
C MET A 25 11.25 -20.85 22.74
N ALA A 26 9.97 -21.13 22.46
CA ALA A 26 9.05 -21.70 23.44
C ALA A 26 9.54 -23.05 23.96
N GLY A 27 10.01 -23.93 23.06
CA GLY A 27 10.57 -25.23 23.41
C GLY A 27 11.83 -25.14 24.27
N LEU A 28 12.75 -24.24 23.94
CA LEU A 28 13.98 -24.00 24.72
C LEU A 28 13.66 -23.48 26.12
N PHE A 29 12.74 -22.52 26.24
CA PHE A 29 12.34 -21.96 27.54
C PHE A 29 11.64 -23.02 28.40
N LEU A 30 10.77 -23.83 27.81
CA LEU A 30 10.14 -24.98 28.49
C LEU A 30 11.18 -26.02 28.93
N TYR A 31 12.15 -26.32 28.07
CA TYR A 31 13.21 -27.27 28.36
C TYR A 31 14.05 -26.82 29.56
N LEU A 32 14.52 -25.57 29.56
CA LEU A 32 15.29 -24.99 30.66
C LEU A 32 14.46 -24.96 31.95
N ALA A 33 13.19 -24.55 31.87
CA ALA A 33 12.30 -24.52 33.01
C ALA A 33 12.06 -25.90 33.66
N VAL A 34 12.14 -27.00 32.91
CA VAL A 34 11.84 -28.35 33.42
C VAL A 34 13.10 -29.12 33.79
N PHE A 35 14.11 -29.08 32.92
CA PHE A 35 15.25 -30.01 32.95
C PHE A 35 16.54 -29.40 33.49
N ASP A 36 16.62 -28.09 33.70
CA ASP A 36 17.78 -27.49 34.35
C ASP A 36 17.55 -27.43 35.88
N PRO A 37 18.26 -28.26 36.67
CA PRO A 37 18.13 -28.29 38.12
C PRO A 37 18.92 -27.16 38.80
N THR A 38 19.76 -26.42 38.07
CA THR A 38 20.63 -25.38 38.63
C THR A 38 19.93 -24.02 38.77
N LEU A 39 18.75 -23.88 38.16
CA LEU A 39 17.97 -22.65 38.18
C LEU A 39 17.30 -22.41 39.54
N SER A 40 17.36 -21.17 40.00
CA SER A 40 16.57 -20.71 41.13
C SER A 40 15.07 -20.72 40.81
N HIS A 41 14.24 -20.66 41.85
CA HIS A 41 12.78 -20.67 41.67
C HIS A 41 12.29 -19.47 40.83
N GLU A 42 12.89 -18.28 41.02
CA GLU A 42 12.55 -17.07 40.29
C GLU A 42 12.94 -17.16 38.80
N GLU A 43 14.11 -17.69 38.50
CA GLU A 43 14.56 -17.91 37.11
C GLU A 43 13.68 -18.94 36.41
N ARG A 44 13.33 -20.04 37.10
CA ARG A 44 12.41 -21.06 36.58
C ARG A 44 11.05 -20.46 36.22
N LEU A 45 10.52 -19.56 37.05
CA LEU A 45 9.29 -18.81 36.77
C LEU A 45 9.43 -17.93 35.52
N LEU A 46 10.54 -17.22 35.36
CA LEU A 46 10.81 -16.40 34.18
C LEU A 46 10.82 -17.25 32.89
N PHE A 47 11.42 -18.44 32.93
CA PHE A 47 11.41 -19.35 31.79
C PHE A 47 10.02 -19.89 31.47
N VAL A 48 9.21 -20.23 32.48
CA VAL A 48 7.80 -20.62 32.27
C VAL A 48 7.01 -19.48 31.62
N VAL A 49 7.16 -18.25 32.11
CA VAL A 49 6.49 -17.07 31.53
C VAL A 49 6.92 -16.85 30.09
N GLY A 50 8.22 -16.96 29.78
CA GLY A 50 8.71 -16.85 28.42
C GLY A 50 8.18 -17.94 27.49
N ALA A 51 8.08 -19.19 27.96
CA ALA A 51 7.48 -20.27 27.19
C ALA A 51 5.99 -20.00 26.86
N VAL A 52 5.23 -19.51 27.84
CA VAL A 52 3.83 -19.10 27.65
C VAL A 52 3.72 -17.94 26.66
N LEU A 53 4.60 -16.94 26.76
CA LEU A 53 4.62 -15.80 25.85
C LEU A 53 4.87 -16.24 24.40
N PHE A 54 5.95 -16.99 24.16
CA PHE A 54 6.32 -17.42 22.81
C PHE A 54 5.33 -18.42 22.22
N GLY A 55 4.88 -19.40 23.01
CA GLY A 55 3.82 -20.32 22.59
C GLY A 55 2.50 -19.61 22.33
N GLY A 56 2.16 -18.63 23.16
CA GLY A 56 0.99 -17.77 23.01
C GLY A 56 1.02 -16.95 21.73
N LEU A 57 2.18 -16.43 21.31
CA LEU A 57 2.34 -15.70 20.04
C LEU A 57 2.10 -16.60 18.83
N VAL A 58 2.58 -17.85 18.84
CA VAL A 58 2.31 -18.82 17.76
C VAL A 58 0.83 -19.15 17.69
N LEU A 59 0.20 -19.45 18.84
CA LEU A 59 -1.24 -19.73 18.93
C LEU A 59 -2.07 -18.52 18.48
N PHE A 60 -1.68 -17.31 18.88
CA PHE A 60 -2.34 -16.08 18.46
C PHE A 60 -2.24 -15.86 16.95
N ALA A 61 -1.05 -16.06 16.36
CA ALA A 61 -0.85 -15.96 14.92
C ALA A 61 -1.71 -16.98 14.15
N ALA A 62 -1.74 -18.24 14.62
CA ALA A 62 -2.57 -19.30 14.05
C ALA A 62 -4.07 -18.97 14.17
N TYR A 63 -4.52 -18.52 15.34
CA TYR A 63 -5.91 -18.10 15.58
C TYR A 63 -6.31 -16.93 14.67
N ARG A 64 -5.44 -15.92 14.53
CA ARG A 64 -5.67 -14.78 13.63
C ARG A 64 -5.74 -15.18 12.16
N ALA A 65 -4.78 -15.97 11.70
CA ALA A 65 -4.67 -16.35 10.30
C ALA A 65 -5.76 -17.35 9.86
N LEU A 66 -6.13 -18.30 10.73
CA LEU A 66 -7.05 -19.40 10.41
C LEU A 66 -8.50 -19.11 10.85
N TYR A 67 -8.70 -18.56 12.06
CA TYR A 67 -10.03 -18.46 12.67
C TYR A 67 -10.70 -17.11 12.45
N LEU A 68 -10.05 -15.99 12.85
CA LEU A 68 -10.59 -14.65 12.64
C LEU A 68 -10.71 -14.29 11.15
N GLY A 69 -9.85 -14.90 10.33
CA GLY A 69 -9.89 -14.79 8.88
C GLY A 69 -9.33 -13.45 8.41
N THR A 70 -8.51 -13.50 7.37
CA THR A 70 -8.23 -12.31 6.57
C THR A 70 -9.52 -11.92 5.85
N GLY A 71 -9.89 -10.64 5.89
CA GLY A 71 -11.04 -10.17 5.12
C GLY A 71 -10.94 -10.57 3.66
N TRP A 72 -12.07 -10.91 3.04
CA TRP A 72 -12.15 -11.25 1.62
C TRP A 72 -13.31 -10.52 0.98
N VAL A 73 -13.33 -10.56 -0.35
CA VAL A 73 -14.32 -9.84 -1.13
C VAL A 73 -15.02 -10.80 -2.08
N GLU A 74 -16.34 -10.78 -2.07
CA GLU A 74 -17.16 -11.38 -3.10
C GLU A 74 -17.75 -10.28 -3.97
N TYR A 75 -17.82 -10.51 -5.28
CA TYR A 75 -18.25 -9.46 -6.18
C TYR A 75 -18.93 -10.01 -7.43
N ASP A 76 -19.81 -9.17 -7.98
CA ASP A 76 -20.44 -9.35 -9.27
C ASP A 76 -20.30 -8.05 -10.09
N ALA A 77 -21.05 -7.94 -11.19
CA ALA A 77 -20.96 -6.78 -12.08
C ALA A 77 -21.48 -5.48 -11.45
N GLU A 78 -22.36 -5.56 -10.45
CA GLU A 78 -23.08 -4.40 -9.90
C GLU A 78 -22.70 -4.08 -8.44
N THR A 79 -22.33 -5.11 -7.69
CA THR A 79 -22.15 -5.06 -6.24
C THR A 79 -20.90 -5.79 -5.77
N VAL A 80 -20.44 -5.34 -4.61
CA VAL A 80 -19.32 -5.92 -3.89
C VAL A 80 -19.71 -6.16 -2.44
N ILE A 81 -19.34 -7.33 -1.93
CA ILE A 81 -19.56 -7.77 -0.56
C ILE A 81 -18.20 -7.91 0.10
N PHE A 82 -17.94 -7.04 1.07
CA PHE A 82 -16.76 -7.12 1.91
C PHE A 82 -17.07 -7.99 3.12
N HIS A 83 -16.35 -9.10 3.24
CA HIS A 83 -16.36 -9.92 4.42
C HIS A 83 -15.22 -9.46 5.33
N CYS A 84 -15.54 -8.67 6.35
CA CYS A 84 -14.58 -8.19 7.34
C CYS A 84 -14.14 -9.30 8.30
N SER A 85 -15.02 -10.27 8.53
CA SER A 85 -14.75 -11.50 9.28
C SER A 85 -15.65 -12.62 8.76
N ARG A 86 -15.54 -13.83 9.32
CA ARG A 86 -16.47 -14.93 8.99
C ARG A 86 -17.94 -14.64 9.33
N ARG A 87 -18.21 -13.69 10.24
CA ARG A 87 -19.57 -13.36 10.72
C ARG A 87 -20.05 -11.99 10.28
N GLU A 88 -19.16 -11.15 9.76
CA GLU A 88 -19.46 -9.76 9.43
C GLU A 88 -19.24 -9.53 7.93
N GLN A 89 -20.32 -9.19 7.24
CA GLN A 89 -20.34 -8.91 5.82
C GLN A 89 -21.07 -7.58 5.55
N HIS A 90 -20.54 -6.80 4.62
CA HIS A 90 -21.12 -5.51 4.21
C HIS A 90 -21.20 -5.45 2.69
N ARG A 91 -22.41 -5.24 2.17
CA ARG A 91 -22.68 -5.16 0.73
C ARG A 91 -22.81 -3.70 0.31
N PHE A 92 -22.17 -3.36 -0.80
CA PHE A 92 -22.21 -2.04 -1.42
C PHE A 92 -22.36 -2.18 -2.93
N ARG A 93 -22.89 -1.14 -3.59
CA ARG A 93 -22.82 -1.03 -5.04
C ARG A 93 -21.48 -0.43 -5.42
N TRP A 94 -20.98 -0.74 -6.60
CA TRP A 94 -19.69 -0.19 -7.05
C TRP A 94 -19.70 1.34 -7.18
N GLU A 95 -20.85 1.91 -7.50
CA GLU A 95 -21.09 3.35 -7.60
C GLU A 95 -20.85 4.08 -6.27
N ASP A 96 -21.12 3.41 -5.15
CA ASP A 96 -20.98 3.96 -3.80
C ASP A 96 -19.52 3.95 -3.30
N ILE A 97 -18.57 3.48 -4.13
CA ILE A 97 -17.16 3.30 -3.77
C ILE A 97 -16.26 4.11 -4.70
N PRO A 98 -15.39 4.99 -4.16
CA PRO A 98 -15.33 5.44 -2.77
C PRO A 98 -16.51 6.37 -2.41
N GLY A 99 -16.96 6.34 -1.15
CA GLY A 99 -18.05 7.16 -0.63
C GLY A 99 -18.05 7.25 0.90
N ASP A 100 -19.08 7.84 1.50
CA ASP A 100 -19.13 8.16 2.94
C ASP A 100 -18.99 6.94 3.86
N ARG A 101 -19.44 5.77 3.40
CA ARG A 101 -19.40 4.51 4.17
C ARG A 101 -18.20 3.63 3.83
N VAL A 102 -17.59 3.82 2.66
CA VAL A 102 -16.48 2.97 2.18
C VAL A 102 -15.45 3.83 1.47
N GLN A 103 -14.27 3.94 2.07
CA GLN A 103 -13.11 4.55 1.42
C GLN A 103 -12.22 3.46 0.82
N ALA A 104 -11.54 3.77 -0.28
CA ALA A 104 -10.65 2.85 -0.97
C ALA A 104 -9.35 3.55 -1.37
N GLY A 105 -8.22 2.86 -1.26
CA GLY A 105 -6.91 3.42 -1.59
C GLY A 105 -5.83 2.38 -1.87
N TRP A 106 -4.69 2.82 -2.38
CA TRP A 106 -3.55 1.97 -2.73
C TRP A 106 -2.44 2.01 -1.67
N GLN A 107 -2.06 0.85 -1.14
CA GLN A 107 -0.95 0.69 -0.18
C GLN A 107 -0.16 -0.60 -0.45
N GLY A 108 0.31 -0.79 -1.69
CA GLY A 108 0.93 -2.07 -2.12
C GLY A 108 -0.08 -3.18 -2.44
N GLY A 109 -1.35 -2.78 -2.50
CA GLY A 109 -2.57 -3.54 -2.74
C GLY A 109 -3.77 -2.60 -2.54
N TYR A 110 -4.99 -3.08 -2.78
CA TYR A 110 -6.21 -2.31 -2.55
C TYR A 110 -6.65 -2.43 -1.09
N MET A 111 -6.77 -1.29 -0.40
CA MET A 111 -7.19 -1.21 0.99
C MET A 111 -8.56 -0.54 1.05
N PHE A 112 -9.56 -1.25 1.53
CA PHE A 112 -10.91 -0.74 1.76
C PHE A 112 -11.15 -0.49 3.25
N VAL A 113 -11.64 0.69 3.59
CA VAL A 113 -12.00 1.09 4.95
C VAL A 113 -13.50 1.32 5.00
N ILE A 114 -14.20 0.46 5.74
CA ILE A 114 -15.66 0.49 5.90
C ILE A 114 -15.98 1.12 7.25
N LEU A 115 -16.82 2.15 7.22
CA LEU A 115 -17.26 2.91 8.38
C LEU A 115 -18.65 2.40 8.81
N VAL A 116 -18.73 1.72 9.95
CA VAL A 116 -19.97 1.14 10.47
C VAL A 116 -20.13 1.53 11.94
N GLY A 117 -21.17 2.32 12.25
CA GLY A 117 -21.51 2.67 13.63
C GLY A 117 -20.36 3.34 14.42
N GLY A 118 -19.54 4.15 13.76
CA GLY A 118 -18.36 4.80 14.36
C GLY A 118 -17.11 3.91 14.45
N GLN A 119 -17.19 2.63 14.08
CA GLN A 119 -16.03 1.75 14.00
C GLN A 119 -15.52 1.63 12.56
N GLN A 120 -14.19 1.57 12.42
CA GLN A 120 -13.53 1.33 11.13
C GLN A 120 -13.20 -0.15 10.98
N ARG A 121 -13.60 -0.74 9.86
CA ARG A 121 -13.20 -2.09 9.43
C ARG A 121 -12.31 -1.98 8.22
N LYS A 122 -11.20 -2.71 8.22
CA LYS A 122 -10.18 -2.68 7.17
C LYS A 122 -10.18 -4.01 6.43
N VAL A 123 -10.41 -3.98 5.11
CA VAL A 123 -10.30 -5.15 4.22
C VAL A 123 -9.23 -4.88 3.17
N GLY A 124 -8.07 -5.51 3.35
CA GLY A 124 -6.91 -5.35 2.46
C GLY A 124 -6.78 -6.51 1.48
N LEU A 125 -6.62 -6.19 0.21
CA LEU A 125 -6.36 -7.14 -0.87
C LEU A 125 -4.96 -6.88 -1.45
N SER A 126 -4.08 -7.86 -1.27
CA SER A 126 -2.73 -7.82 -1.85
C SER A 126 -2.76 -8.32 -3.31
N ARG A 127 -1.78 -7.90 -4.12
CA ARG A 127 -1.50 -8.44 -5.46
C ARG A 127 -1.35 -9.97 -5.51
N PHE A 128 -1.03 -10.59 -4.38
CA PHE A 128 -0.89 -12.04 -4.22
C PHE A 128 -2.22 -12.76 -3.87
N SER A 129 -3.33 -12.03 -3.82
CA SER A 129 -4.65 -12.60 -3.54
C SER A 129 -5.13 -13.43 -4.74
N ALA A 130 -5.76 -14.56 -4.46
CA ALA A 130 -6.41 -15.35 -5.49
C ALA A 130 -7.57 -14.53 -6.07
N GLY A 131 -7.63 -14.42 -7.41
CA GLY A 131 -8.63 -13.60 -8.10
C GLY A 131 -8.28 -12.09 -8.18
N PHE A 132 -7.11 -11.66 -7.72
CA PHE A 132 -6.75 -10.23 -7.68
C PHE A 132 -6.82 -9.55 -9.05
N LYS A 133 -6.25 -10.15 -10.10
CA LYS A 133 -6.25 -9.56 -11.46
C LYS A 133 -7.67 -9.38 -12.01
N ASP A 134 -8.55 -10.35 -11.77
CA ASP A 134 -9.93 -10.28 -12.23
C ASP A 134 -10.74 -9.25 -11.41
N PHE A 135 -10.44 -9.14 -10.12
CA PHE A 135 -11.02 -8.12 -9.25
C PHE A 135 -10.58 -6.72 -9.69
N GLU A 136 -9.30 -6.53 -9.97
CA GLU A 136 -8.73 -5.27 -10.47
C GLU A 136 -9.39 -4.83 -11.79
N ARG A 137 -9.55 -5.74 -12.76
CA ARG A 137 -10.31 -5.43 -13.99
C ARG A 137 -11.75 -5.03 -13.71
N THR A 138 -12.38 -5.61 -12.68
CA THR A 138 -13.76 -5.28 -12.31
C THR A 138 -13.82 -3.90 -11.65
N LEU A 139 -12.85 -3.54 -10.80
CA LEU A 139 -12.71 -2.20 -10.24
C LEU A 139 -12.48 -1.14 -11.34
N GLU A 140 -11.70 -1.49 -12.35
CA GLU A 140 -11.45 -0.63 -13.51
C GLU A 140 -12.74 -0.41 -14.32
N ALA A 141 -13.43 -1.50 -14.67
CA ALA A 141 -14.68 -1.45 -15.41
C ALA A 141 -15.79 -0.68 -14.68
N ALA A 142 -15.85 -0.80 -13.35
CA ALA A 142 -16.80 -0.06 -12.52
C ALA A 142 -16.39 1.40 -12.25
N GLY A 143 -15.23 1.84 -12.76
CA GLY A 143 -14.71 3.20 -12.60
C GLY A 143 -14.19 3.53 -11.19
N VAL A 144 -14.11 2.54 -10.30
CA VAL A 144 -13.64 2.74 -8.92
C VAL A 144 -12.19 3.21 -8.92
N LEU A 145 -11.33 2.61 -9.75
CA LEU A 145 -9.91 2.98 -9.87
C LEU A 145 -9.71 4.46 -10.23
N LYS A 146 -10.54 4.96 -11.15
CA LYS A 146 -10.53 6.37 -11.55
C LYS A 146 -10.97 7.28 -10.40
N ARG A 147 -12.02 6.89 -9.66
CA ARG A 147 -12.53 7.68 -8.51
C ARG A 147 -11.56 7.73 -7.34
N ILE A 148 -10.77 6.68 -7.11
CA ILE A 148 -9.70 6.67 -6.08
C ILE A 148 -8.41 7.36 -6.54
N GLY A 149 -8.38 7.92 -7.75
CA GLY A 149 -7.23 8.65 -8.30
C GLY A 149 -6.07 7.74 -8.74
N ILE A 150 -6.32 6.45 -8.96
CA ILE A 150 -5.32 5.54 -9.55
C ILE A 150 -5.45 5.64 -11.07
N THR A 151 -4.54 6.43 -11.67
CA THR A 151 -4.44 6.58 -13.12
C THR A 151 -3.99 5.26 -13.74
N THR A 152 -4.76 4.75 -14.70
CA THR A 152 -4.34 3.55 -15.45
C THR A 152 -3.11 3.88 -16.30
N ALA A 153 -2.31 2.88 -16.68
CA ALA A 153 -1.14 3.10 -17.54
C ALA A 153 -1.53 3.71 -18.91
N ALA A 154 -2.73 3.39 -19.41
CA ALA A 154 -3.28 3.95 -20.64
C ALA A 154 -3.69 5.42 -20.48
N ASP A 155 -4.36 5.76 -19.37
CA ASP A 155 -4.71 7.16 -19.06
C ASP A 155 -3.47 8.01 -18.80
N PHE A 156 -2.44 7.42 -18.20
CA PHE A 156 -1.13 8.06 -18.06
C PHE A 156 -0.50 8.34 -19.42
N LYS A 157 -0.49 7.36 -20.34
CA LYS A 157 0.05 7.55 -21.69
C LYS A 157 -0.70 8.65 -22.45
N ARG A 158 -2.03 8.63 -22.40
CA ARG A 158 -2.89 9.65 -23.04
C ARG A 158 -2.65 11.04 -22.44
N SER A 159 -2.53 11.12 -21.12
CA SER A 159 -2.23 12.39 -20.43
C SER A 159 -0.83 12.89 -20.77
N ALA A 160 0.15 11.99 -20.89
CA ALA A 160 1.51 12.33 -21.30
C ALA A 160 1.57 12.83 -22.75
N GLU A 161 0.85 12.17 -23.67
CA GLU A 161 0.71 12.60 -25.07
C GLU A 161 0.01 13.97 -25.16
N GLN A 162 -1.01 14.22 -24.34
CA GLN A 162 -1.71 15.50 -24.29
C GLN A 162 -0.81 16.64 -23.73
N ILE A 163 -0.06 16.36 -22.66
CA ILE A 163 0.93 17.31 -22.11
C ILE A 163 2.03 17.59 -23.15
N PHE A 164 2.44 16.57 -23.90
CA PHE A 164 3.43 16.72 -24.96
C PHE A 164 2.89 17.58 -26.12
N GLY A 165 1.64 17.39 -26.53
CA GLY A 165 0.98 18.25 -27.52
C GLY A 165 0.84 19.70 -27.06
N GLN A 166 0.46 19.94 -25.80
CA GLN A 166 0.43 21.29 -25.22
C GLN A 166 1.82 21.95 -25.19
N PHE A 167 2.87 21.15 -24.96
CA PHE A 167 4.24 21.64 -25.03
C PHE A 167 4.66 21.99 -26.46
N GLU A 168 4.23 21.23 -27.47
CA GLU A 168 4.46 21.55 -28.89
C GLU A 168 3.75 22.85 -29.29
N GLU A 169 2.47 23.02 -28.94
CA GLU A 169 1.72 24.27 -29.18
C GLU A 169 2.37 25.47 -28.48
N TYR A 170 2.83 25.29 -27.24
CA TYR A 170 3.56 26.34 -26.51
C TYR A 170 4.85 26.76 -27.24
N ARG A 171 5.56 25.79 -27.84
CA ARG A 171 6.80 26.02 -28.59
C ARG A 171 6.55 26.72 -29.93
N GLU A 172 5.44 26.41 -30.60
CA GLU A 172 5.02 27.13 -31.80
C GLU A 172 4.71 28.60 -31.49
N ALA A 173 4.06 28.85 -30.35
CA ALA A 173 3.77 30.21 -29.89
C ALA A 173 5.01 30.97 -29.35
N HIS A 174 6.06 30.25 -28.91
CA HIS A 174 7.27 30.83 -28.31
C HIS A 174 8.55 30.22 -28.94
N PRO A 175 8.98 30.71 -30.12
CA PRO A 175 10.04 30.11 -30.95
C PRO A 175 11.46 30.04 -30.34
N GLY A 176 11.64 30.50 -29.09
CA GLY A 176 12.90 30.48 -28.36
C GLY A 176 12.95 29.49 -27.18
N SER A 177 11.92 28.67 -26.95
CA SER A 177 11.90 27.78 -25.79
C SER A 177 12.86 26.59 -25.95
N VAL A 178 13.80 26.43 -25.02
CA VAL A 178 14.80 25.34 -25.01
C VAL A 178 14.22 24.08 -24.35
N ARG A 179 14.42 22.92 -24.99
CA ARG A 179 14.07 21.60 -24.39
C ARG A 179 14.84 21.43 -23.08
N PRO A 180 14.22 21.06 -21.95
CA PRO A 180 14.98 20.66 -20.78
C PRO A 180 15.81 19.43 -21.14
N LYS A 181 17.13 19.58 -21.19
CA LYS A 181 18.06 18.45 -21.39
C LYS A 181 17.99 17.52 -20.16
N PRO A 182 18.00 16.19 -20.34
CA PRO A 182 17.87 15.25 -19.23
C PRO A 182 19.06 15.25 -18.27
N GLU A 183 20.23 15.72 -18.69
CA GLU A 183 21.47 15.52 -17.93
C GLU A 183 22.42 16.72 -18.11
N GLY A 184 23.11 17.08 -17.02
CA GLY A 184 24.33 17.89 -17.07
C GLY A 184 24.19 19.34 -16.62
N ASP A 185 24.91 19.64 -15.53
CA ASP A 185 25.42 20.91 -15.02
C ASP A 185 24.46 21.97 -14.45
N CYS A 186 24.81 22.34 -13.21
CA CYS A 186 24.18 23.37 -12.39
C CYS A 186 24.41 24.75 -13.02
N VAL A 187 23.47 25.17 -13.87
CA VAL A 187 23.41 26.56 -14.32
C VAL A 187 23.09 27.44 -13.10
N PRO A 188 23.87 28.48 -12.79
CA PRO A 188 23.55 29.43 -11.72
C PRO A 188 22.23 30.12 -12.05
N CYS A 189 21.39 30.31 -11.03
CA CYS A 189 20.06 30.88 -11.25
C CYS A 189 20.17 32.37 -11.63
N PRO A 190 19.42 32.84 -12.64
CA PRO A 190 19.47 34.22 -13.11
C PRO A 190 18.95 35.25 -12.09
N ASP A 191 18.08 34.83 -11.17
CA ASP A 191 17.47 35.72 -10.18
C ASP A 191 18.31 35.86 -8.91
N CYS A 192 19.05 34.80 -8.55
CA CYS A 192 19.68 34.66 -7.23
C CYS A 192 21.21 34.47 -7.31
N GLU A 193 21.77 34.25 -8.52
CA GLU A 193 23.15 33.77 -8.81
C GLU A 193 23.60 32.56 -7.98
N GLY A 194 22.65 31.92 -7.29
CA GLY A 194 22.91 30.82 -6.36
C GLY A 194 23.21 29.52 -7.08
N THR A 195 24.16 28.78 -6.54
CA THR A 195 24.53 27.42 -6.95
C THR A 195 23.55 26.41 -6.35
N GLY A 196 22.35 26.31 -6.92
CA GLY A 196 21.40 25.30 -6.47
C GLY A 196 20.08 25.29 -7.22
N ILE A 197 19.99 24.37 -8.19
CA ILE A 197 18.73 24.01 -8.84
C ILE A 197 18.24 22.69 -8.27
N ILE A 198 16.99 22.66 -7.79
CA ILE A 198 16.30 21.42 -7.41
C ILE A 198 15.21 21.15 -8.44
N THR A 199 15.17 19.92 -8.96
CA THR A 199 14.00 19.41 -9.69
C THR A 199 12.86 19.19 -8.71
N LYS A 200 11.77 19.95 -8.84
CA LYS A 200 10.62 19.77 -7.96
C LYS A 200 9.82 18.56 -8.44
N ARG A 201 9.90 17.46 -7.68
CA ARG A 201 9.02 16.30 -7.88
C ARG A 201 7.66 16.59 -7.27
N ILE A 202 6.66 16.83 -8.12
CA ILE A 202 5.26 16.79 -7.72
C ILE A 202 4.67 15.55 -8.39
N LEU A 203 4.04 14.67 -7.59
CA LEU A 203 3.42 13.44 -8.08
C LEU A 203 4.38 12.51 -8.87
N LYS A 204 5.65 12.44 -8.47
CA LYS A 204 6.72 11.63 -9.11
C LYS A 204 7.06 12.02 -10.56
N LEU A 205 6.68 13.21 -11.00
CA LEU A 205 7.11 13.80 -12.26
C LEU A 205 8.09 14.95 -11.98
N ASP A 206 9.15 15.05 -12.78
CA ASP A 206 10.12 16.14 -12.70
C ASP A 206 9.54 17.37 -13.44
N ILE A 207 8.84 18.23 -12.69
CA ILE A 207 8.17 19.42 -13.23
C ILE A 207 9.06 20.63 -12.93
N GLY A 208 10.01 20.88 -13.82
CA GLY A 208 10.81 22.10 -13.83
C GLY A 208 11.89 22.22 -12.75
N LYS A 209 12.75 23.23 -12.96
CA LYS A 209 13.93 23.58 -12.16
C LYS A 209 13.58 24.79 -11.27
N VAL A 210 13.77 24.70 -9.95
CA VAL A 210 13.51 25.81 -8.99
C VAL A 210 14.81 26.19 -8.26
N CYS A 211 15.16 27.48 -8.14
CA CYS A 211 16.33 27.93 -7.33
C CYS A 211 16.05 27.66 -5.85
N LYS A 212 16.93 26.89 -5.18
CA LYS A 212 16.80 26.60 -3.74
C LYS A 212 16.90 27.86 -2.88
N THR A 213 17.67 28.85 -3.33
CA THR A 213 17.98 30.07 -2.58
C THR A 213 16.83 31.08 -2.60
N CYS A 214 16.15 31.26 -3.74
CA CYS A 214 15.09 32.26 -3.89
C CYS A 214 13.69 31.70 -4.15
N ASN A 215 13.53 30.38 -4.31
CA ASN A 215 12.27 29.72 -4.69
C ASN A 215 11.65 30.23 -6.01
N GLY A 216 12.41 30.96 -6.84
CA GLY A 216 11.98 31.48 -8.13
C GLY A 216 11.77 30.37 -9.18
N SER A 217 10.90 30.65 -10.17
CA SER A 217 10.43 29.71 -11.19
C SER A 217 11.48 29.27 -12.22
N GLY A 218 12.77 29.59 -12.00
CA GLY A 218 13.87 29.14 -12.86
C GLY A 218 13.72 29.56 -14.33
N TYR A 219 13.05 30.70 -14.58
CA TYR A 219 12.96 31.25 -15.93
C TYR A 219 14.29 31.95 -16.22
N VAL A 220 15.07 31.40 -17.15
CA VAL A 220 16.32 32.02 -17.62
C VAL A 220 16.06 32.65 -18.99
N PRO A 221 15.73 33.95 -19.08
CA PRO A 221 15.70 34.63 -20.36
C PRO A 221 17.13 35.04 -20.76
N LYS A 222 17.82 34.15 -21.48
CA LYS A 222 18.51 34.38 -22.77
C LYS A 222 19.41 33.19 -23.09
#